data_AF-A0AAD8W5Z6-F1
#
_entry.id   AF-A0AAD8W5Z6-F1
#
_cell.length_a   1.000
_cell.length_b   1.000
_cell.length_c   1.000
_cell.angle_alpha   90.00
_cell.angle_beta   90.00
_cell.angle_gamma   90.00
#
_symmetry.space_group_name_H-M   'P 1'
#
loop_
_entity.id
_entity.type
_entity.pdbx_description
1 polymer ?
#
loop_
_entity_poly.entity_id
_entity_poly.type
_entity_poly.pdbx_seq_one_letter_code
_entity_poly.pdbx_strand_id
1 'polypeptide(L)' 'MTTVMEGEDAYIDQGWAAFAVAHQLQIGQILVFKKVSTFQYNVAIFDYTCTEVMTLCRYHGDATRCVVFQAHV' A
#
# COMPACT_ATOMS: atom_id res chain seq x y z
N MET A 1 -5.64 -6.07 -7.01
CA MET A 1 -5.42 -6.83 -5.77
C MET A 1 -6.42 -7.96 -5.80
N THR A 2 -5.99 -9.05 -6.41
CA THR A 2 -6.55 -10.34 -6.11
C THR A 2 -5.88 -10.76 -4.81
N THR A 3 -6.66 -10.94 -3.76
CA THR A 3 -6.17 -11.71 -2.61
C THR A 3 -6.11 -13.15 -3.07
N VAL A 4 -4.91 -13.69 -3.26
CA VAL A 4 -4.75 -15.11 -3.53
C VAL A 4 -4.83 -15.81 -2.19
N MET A 5 -5.76 -16.74 -2.05
CA MET A 5 -5.85 -17.61 -0.87
C MET A 5 -5.06 -18.88 -1.19
N GLU A 6 -4.02 -19.19 -0.43
CA GLU A 6 -3.29 -20.45 -0.52
C GLU A 6 -3.43 -21.17 0.83
N GLY A 7 -4.35 -22.14 0.89
CA GLY A 7 -4.72 -22.77 2.16
C GLY A 7 -5.36 -21.77 3.12
N GLU A 8 -4.75 -21.56 4.29
CA GLU A 8 -5.19 -20.60 5.30
C GLU A 8 -4.58 -19.20 5.12
N ASP A 9 -3.60 -19.07 4.20
CA ASP A 9 -2.87 -17.84 3.97
C ASP A 9 -3.52 -16.99 2.87
N ALA A 10 -3.35 -15.67 2.99
CA ALA A 10 -3.86 -14.66 2.07
C ALA A 10 -2.71 -13.76 1.59
N TYR A 11 -2.55 -13.65 0.27
CA TYR A 11 -1.43 -12.94 -0.36
C TYR A 11 -1.91 -11.73 -1.16
N ILE A 12 -1.13 -10.64 -1.06
CA ILE A 12 -1.23 -9.50 -1.99
C ILE A 12 -0.31 -9.80 -3.18
N ASP A 13 -0.89 -10.35 -4.25
CA ASP A 13 -0.18 -10.67 -5.49
C ASP A 13 -0.17 -9.43 -6.42
N GLN A 14 -1.25 -9.26 -7.20
CA GLN A 14 -1.18 -8.41 -8.37
C GLN A 14 -1.14 -6.93 -7.97
N GLY A 15 -0.12 -6.23 -8.48
CA GLY A 15 0.11 -4.81 -8.23
C GLY A 15 0.93 -4.50 -6.99
N TRP A 16 1.24 -5.50 -6.15
CA TRP A 16 2.06 -5.29 -4.94
C TRP A 16 3.46 -4.78 -5.25
N ALA A 17 4.19 -5.45 -6.15
CA ALA A 17 5.55 -5.06 -6.52
C ALA A 17 5.61 -3.63 -7.10
N ALA A 18 4.66 -3.28 -7.98
CA ALA A 18 4.56 -1.94 -8.55
C ALA A 18 4.27 -0.87 -7.49
N PHE A 19 3.37 -1.17 -6.54
CA PHE A 19 3.08 -0.30 -5.41
C PHE A 19 4.31 -0.10 -4.51
N ALA A 20 5.01 -1.19 -4.17
CA ALA A 20 6.20 -1.14 -3.33
C ALA A 20 7.31 -0.27 -3.94
N VAL A 21 7.53 -0.39 -5.25
CA VAL A 21 8.51 0.44 -5.98
C VAL A 21 8.06 1.90 -6.07
N ALA A 22 6.79 2.16 -6.40
CA ALA A 22 6.27 3.52 -6.54
C ALA A 22 6.37 4.32 -5.24
N HIS A 23 6.14 3.67 -4.10
CA HIS A 23 6.17 4.28 -2.77
C HIS A 23 7.48 4.04 -2.00
N GLN A 24 8.49 3.44 -2.64
CA GLN A 24 9.83 3.20 -2.09
C GLN A 24 9.79 2.45 -0.75
N LEU A 25 8.92 1.46 -0.64
CA LEU A 25 8.76 0.69 0.58
C LEU A 25 10.07 0.00 0.98
N GLN A 26 10.37 0.04 2.28
CA GLN A 26 11.55 -0.56 2.88
C GLN A 26 11.14 -1.64 3.88
N ILE A 27 12.01 -2.63 4.06
CA ILE A 27 11.87 -3.62 5.12
C ILE A 27 11.84 -2.90 6.48
N GLY A 28 10.92 -3.31 7.36
CA GLY A 28 10.73 -2.71 8.68
C GLY A 28 9.69 -1.58 8.72
N GLN A 29 9.13 -1.18 7.57
CA GLN A 29 7.99 -0.28 7.54
C GLN A 29 6.67 -1.02 7.82
N ILE A 30 5.75 -0.32 8.48
CA ILE A 30 4.42 -0.83 8.84
C ILE A 30 3.40 -0.20 7.89
N LEU A 31 2.52 -1.03 7.34
CA LEU A 31 1.48 -0.61 6.41
C LEU A 31 0.09 -0.82 7.03
N VAL A 32 -0.70 0.24 7.06
CA VAL A 32 -2.09 0.19 7.53
C VAL A 32 -3.03 0.43 6.36
N PHE A 33 -3.75 -0.61 5.95
CA PHE A 33 -4.73 -0.56 4.87
C PHE A 33 -6.10 -0.15 5.41
N LYS A 34 -6.55 1.05 5.07
CA LYS A 34 -7.89 1.55 5.38
C LYS A 34 -8.78 1.43 4.15
N LYS A 35 -9.81 0.59 4.22
CA LYS A 35 -10.78 0.44 3.13
C LYS A 35 -11.58 1.74 2.92
N VAL A 36 -11.63 2.20 1.68
CA VAL A 36 -12.38 3.41 1.25
C VAL A 36 -13.58 3.02 0.40
N SER A 37 -13.43 2.00 -0.45
CA SER A 37 -14.50 1.43 -1.25
C SER A 37 -14.28 -0.07 -1.43
N THR A 38 -15.14 -0.74 -2.20
CA THR A 38 -15.01 -2.18 -2.51
C THR A 38 -13.63 -2.54 -3.04
N PHE A 39 -13.02 -1.66 -3.84
CA PHE A 39 -11.78 -1.92 -4.54
C PHE A 39 -10.67 -0.90 -4.27
N GLN A 40 -10.83 -0.07 -3.24
CA GLN A 40 -9.89 1.02 -2.95
C GLN A 40 -9.53 1.08 -1.49
N TYR A 41 -8.23 1.15 -1.22
CA TYR A 41 -7.66 1.27 0.11
C TYR A 41 -6.74 2.49 0.17
N ASN A 42 -6.88 3.28 1.21
CA ASN A 42 -5.85 4.24 1.61
C ASN A 42 -4.82 3.50 2.46
N VAL A 43 -3.54 3.65 2.14
CA VAL A 43 -2.47 3.01 2.90
C VAL A 43 -1.71 4.08 3.68
N ALA A 44 -1.65 3.93 5.00
CA ALA A 44 -0.73 4.73 5.82
C ALA A 44 0.56 3.92 6.02
N ILE A 45 1.70 4.60 5.88
CA ILE A 45 3.03 3.99 5.96
C ILE A 45 3.71 4.58 7.19
N PHE A 46 4.20 3.71 8.06
CA PHE A 46 4.94 4.10 9.25
C PHE A 46 6.35 3.54 9.19
N ASP A 47 7.32 4.29 9.69
CA ASP A 47 8.66 3.76 9.90
C ASP A 47 8.73 2.86 11.15
N TYR A 48 9.92 2.33 11.43
CA TYR A 48 10.16 1.45 12.58
C TYR A 48 9.95 2.12 13.94
N THR A 49 9.82 3.46 13.99
CA THR A 49 9.49 4.22 15.20
C THR A 49 7.99 4.41 15.40
N CYS A 50 7.17 3.79 14.54
CA CYS A 50 5.72 3.98 14.48
C CYS A 50 5.31 5.43 14.15
N THR A 51 6.17 6.17 13.44
CA THR A 51 5.87 7.52 12.96
C THR A 51 5.36 7.45 11.53
N GLU A 52 4.22 8.10 11.23
CA GLU A 52 3.66 8.13 9.88
C GLU A 52 4.60 8.91 8.96
N VAL A 53 5.02 8.28 7.87
CA VAL A 53 5.90 8.87 6.86
C VAL A 53 5.09 9.22 5.62
N MET A 54 5.20 10.47 5.17
CA MET A 54 4.62 10.89 3.90
C MET A 54 5.50 10.34 2.77
N THR A 55 4.96 9.38 2.01
CA THR A 55 5.63 8.92 0.80
C THR A 55 5.20 9.78 -0.39
N LEU A 56 6.16 10.15 -1.22
CA LEU A 56 5.88 10.85 -2.47
C LEU A 56 5.19 9.87 -3.42
N CYS A 57 3.94 10.14 -3.76
CA CYS A 57 3.29 9.47 -4.88
C CYS A 57 3.89 10.05 -6.17
N ARG A 58 4.81 9.30 -6.82
CA ARG A 58 5.52 9.75 -8.03
C ARG A 58 4.59 10.18 -9.17
N TYR A 59 3.31 9.81 -9.13
CA TYR A 59 2.29 10.16 -10.12
C TYR A 59 1.65 11.54 -9.91
N HIS A 60 1.60 12.05 -8.68
CA HIS A 60 0.87 13.29 -8.37
C HIS A 60 1.78 14.46 -7.99
N GLY A 61 3.08 14.22 -7.78
CA GLY A 61 4.08 15.29 -7.62
C GLY A 61 3.92 16.17 -6.37
N ASP A 62 3.05 15.80 -5.44
CA ASP A 62 2.78 16.53 -4.21
C ASP A 62 2.80 15.59 -2.98
N ALA A 63 3.12 16.15 -1.81
CA ALA A 63 3.22 15.46 -0.53
C ALA A 63 1.85 15.15 0.10
N THR A 64 0.79 15.14 -0.71
CA THR A 64 -0.54 14.74 -0.27
C THR A 64 -0.59 13.24 -0.01
N ARG A 65 -1.52 12.84 0.86
CA ARG A 65 -1.82 11.45 1.30
C ARG A 65 -2.36 10.58 0.14
N CYS A 66 -1.66 10.55 -0.99
CA CYS A 66 -2.03 9.90 -2.25
C CYS A 66 -1.50 8.47 -2.34
N VAL A 67 -1.46 7.74 -1.22
CA VAL A 67 -1.10 6.33 -1.19
C VAL A 67 -2.39 5.51 -1.29
N VAL A 68 -2.87 5.36 -2.52
CA VAL A 68 -4.06 4.56 -2.84
C VAL A 68 -3.60 3.23 -3.42
N PHE A 69 -4.03 2.15 -2.80
CA PHE A 69 -3.89 0.80 -3.35
C PHE A 69 -5.22 0.38 -3.98
N GLN A 70 -5.21 0.16 -5.29
CA GLN A 70 -6.40 -0.28 -6.03
C GLN A 70 -6.41 -1.81 -6.19
N ALA A 71 -7.52 -2.40 -5.76
CA ALA A 71 -7.81 -3.79 -6.00
C ALA A 71 -8.45 -3.97 -7.38
N HIS A 72 -7.67 -4.13 -8.45
CA HIS A 72 -8.22 -4.69 -9.70
C HIS A 72 -8.63 -6.15 -9.49
N VAL A 73 -9.85 -6.48 -9.97
CA VAL A 73 -10.44 -7.82 -10.11
C VAL A 73 -9.95 -8.49 -11.38
#